data_AF-W6K497-F1
#
_entry.id   AF-W6K497-F1
#
_cell.length_a   1.000
_cell.length_b   1.000
_cell.length_c   1.000
_cell.angle_alpha   90.00
_cell.angle_beta   90.00
_cell.angle_gamma   90.00
#
_symmetry.space_group_name_H-M   'P 1'
#
loop_
_entity.id
_entity.type
_entity.pdbx_description
1 polymer ?
#
loop_
_entity_poly.entity_id
_entity_poly.type
_entity_poly.pdbx_seq_one_letter_code
_entity_poly.pdbx_strand_id
1 'polypeptide(L)' 'MPPRRINEIVHGKRGITADTAVRLAKYFGNSAEFWMNLQSHYELRIERRALRAQVDAIQPIEHAS' A
#
# COMPACT_ATOMS: atom_id res chain seq x y z
N MET A 1 3.22 -12.77 15.70
CA MET A 1 2.76 -12.96 14.31
C MET A 1 3.18 -14.33 13.86
N PRO A 2 2.32 -15.14 13.22
CA PRO A 2 2.72 -16.45 12.70
C PRO A 2 3.85 -16.30 11.65
N PRO A 3 4.90 -17.14 11.66
CA PRO A 3 6.02 -17.04 10.69
C PRO A 3 5.56 -17.06 9.23
N ARG A 4 4.51 -17.83 8.92
CA ARG A 4 3.88 -17.87 7.60
C ARG A 4 3.46 -16.50 7.08
N ARG A 5 2.94 -15.63 7.95
CA ARG A 5 2.49 -14.28 7.55
C ARG A 5 3.66 -13.44 7.06
N ILE A 6 4.78 -13.46 7.78
CA ILE A 6 5.99 -12.73 7.40
C ILE A 6 6.57 -13.31 6.11
N ASN A 7 6.59 -14.64 5.96
CA ASN A 7 7.04 -15.27 4.73
C ASN A 7 6.20 -14.87 3.52
N GLU A 8 4.87 -14.85 3.64
CA GLU A 8 3.97 -14.40 2.57
C GLU A 8 4.20 -12.92 2.20
N ILE A 9 4.47 -12.05 3.17
CA ILE A 9 4.80 -10.63 2.93
C ILE A 9 6.12 -10.48 2.18
N VAL A 10 7.18 -11.17 2.63
CA VAL A 10 8.51 -11.12 2.00
C VAL A 10 8.45 -11.61 0.55
N HIS A 11 7.62 -12.61 0.25
CA HIS A 11 7.43 -13.11 -1.11
C HIS A 11 6.36 -12.34 -1.91
N GLY A 12 5.84 -11.22 -1.40
CA GLY A 12 4.83 -10.41 -2.08
C GLY A 12 3.47 -11.09 -2.28
N LYS A 13 3.22 -12.21 -1.59
CA LYS A 13 1.95 -12.97 -1.66
C LYS A 13 0.87 -12.37 -0.77
N ARG A 14 1.24 -11.47 0.13
CA ARG A 14 0.34 -10.78 1.06
C ARG A 14 0.82 -9.34 1.26
N GLY A 15 -0.11 -8.39 1.25
CA GLY A 15 0.15 -7.00 1.62
C GLY A 15 0.31 -6.78 3.12
N ILE A 16 0.91 -5.66 3.49
CA ILE A 16 1.02 -5.23 4.89
C ILE A 16 -0.32 -4.63 5.33
N THR A 17 -0.88 -5.16 6.41
CA THR A 17 -2.06 -4.58 7.08
C THR A 17 -1.66 -3.62 8.19
N ALA A 18 -2.59 -2.79 8.68
CA ALA A 18 -2.35 -1.89 9.81
C ALA A 18 -1.86 -2.62 11.09
N ASP A 19 -2.47 -3.77 11.46
CA ASP A 19 -1.99 -4.61 12.57
C ASP A 19 -0.53 -5.05 12.38
N THR A 20 -0.16 -5.41 11.14
CA THR A 20 1.20 -5.83 10.82
C THR A 20 2.15 -4.63 10.88
N ALA A 21 1.74 -3.48 10.34
CA ALA A 21 2.51 -2.24 10.36
C ALA A 21 2.85 -1.78 11.78
N VAL A 22 1.89 -1.78 12.72
CA VAL A 22 2.13 -1.43 14.13
C VAL A 22 3.16 -2.36 14.78
N ARG A 23 3.12 -3.66 14.45
CA ARG A 23 4.07 -4.65 15.00
C ARG A 23 5.46 -4.49 14.41
N LEU A 24 5.57 -4.25 13.10
CA LEU A 24 6.85 -3.99 12.44
C LEU A 24 7.46 -2.69 12.96
N ALA A 25 6.66 -1.64 13.11
CA ALA A 25 7.06 -0.37 13.71
C ALA A 25 7.66 -0.54 15.11
N LYS A 26 6.95 -1.26 15.99
CA LYS A 26 7.45 -1.57 17.34
C LYS A 26 8.76 -2.34 17.34
N TYR A 27 8.93 -3.29 16.41
CA TYR A 27 10.12 -4.13 16.33
C TYR A 27 11.34 -3.40 15.73
N PHE A 28 11.15 -2.66 14.64
CA PHE A 28 12.22 -1.99 13.90
C PHE A 28 12.51 -0.56 14.35
N GLY A 29 11.72 0.01 15.26
CA GLY A 29 11.94 1.35 15.80
C GLY A 29 11.61 2.47 14.81
N ASN A 30 10.65 2.25 13.91
CA ASN A 30 10.13 3.26 12.98
C ASN A 30 8.60 3.40 13.13
N SER A 31 7.93 4.09 12.21
CA SER A 31 6.50 4.38 12.30
C SER A 31 5.63 3.35 11.57
N ALA A 32 4.37 3.20 11.98
CA ALA A 32 3.42 2.33 11.27
C ALA A 32 3.07 2.91 9.89
N GLU A 33 3.03 4.23 9.79
CA GLU A 33 2.81 5.00 8.56
C GLU A 33 3.91 4.72 7.53
N PHE A 34 5.17 4.53 7.95
CA PHE A 34 6.24 4.12 7.04
C PHE A 34 5.85 2.84 6.27
N TRP A 35 5.38 1.83 6.98
CA TRP A 35 4.98 0.56 6.38
C TRP A 35 3.70 0.66 5.56
N MET A 36 2.71 1.41 6.04
CA MET A 36 1.47 1.63 5.30
C MET A 36 1.70 2.43 4.01
N ASN A 37 2.60 3.41 4.03
CA ASN A 37 2.97 4.16 2.84
C ASN A 37 3.59 3.24 1.79
N LEU A 38 4.49 2.32 2.18
CA LEU A 38 5.04 1.32 1.25
C LEU A 38 3.95 0.47 0.60
N GLN A 39 2.98 0.00 1.40
CA GLN A 39 1.84 -0.77 0.90
C GLN A 39 1.00 0.06 -0.09
N SER A 40 0.60 1.27 0.30
CA SER A 40 -0.20 2.17 -0.53
C SER A 40 0.51 2.53 -1.84
N HIS A 41 1.82 2.82 -1.79
CA HIS A 41 2.60 3.11 -3.00
C HIS A 41 2.65 1.91 -3.95
N TYR A 42 2.80 0.70 -3.42
CA TYR A 42 2.77 -0.53 -4.20
C TYR A 42 1.41 -0.73 -4.88
N GLU A 43 0.32 -0.67 -4.12
CA GLU A 43 -1.04 -0.84 -4.61
C GLU A 43 -1.37 0.19 -5.68
N LEU A 44 -1.13 1.48 -5.41
CA LEU A 44 -1.36 2.56 -6.37
C LEU A 44 -0.54 2.38 -7.66
N ARG A 45 0.68 1.84 -7.59
CA ARG A 45 1.50 1.59 -8.78
C ARG A 45 0.90 0.48 -9.66
N ILE A 46 0.39 -0.58 -9.05
CA ILE A 46 -0.27 -1.68 -9.78
C ILE A 46 -1.59 -1.19 -10.38
N GLU A 47 -2.42 -0.52 -9.60
CA GLU A 47 -3.73 -0.02 -10.04
C GLU A 47 -3.61 1.07 -11.11
N ARG A 48 -2.68 2.02 -10.99
CA ARG A 48 -2.41 3.00 -12.06
C ARG A 48 -2.06 2.34 -13.38
N ARG A 49 -1.35 1.22 -13.36
CA ARG A 49 -1.01 0.48 -14.57
C ARG A 49 -2.23 -0.24 -15.14
N ALA A 50 -3.03 -0.88 -14.28
CA ALA A 50 -4.21 -1.64 -14.69
C ALA A 50 -5.34 -0.74 -15.22
N LEU A 51 -5.55 0.42 -14.58
CA LEU A 51 -6.68 1.31 -14.82
C LEU A 51 -6.34 2.49 -15.74
N ARG A 52 -5.16 2.50 -16.37
CA ARG A 52 -4.64 3.66 -17.12
C ARG A 52 -5.68 4.28 -18.06
N ALA A 53 -6.25 3.48 -18.97
CA ALA A 53 -7.23 3.97 -19.94
C ALA A 53 -8.53 4.46 -19.29
N GLN A 54 -8.95 3.85 -18.18
CA GLN A 54 -10.17 4.25 -17.47
C GLN A 54 -9.96 5.59 -16.74
N VAL A 55 -8.80 5.73 -16.07
CA VAL A 55 -8.42 6.96 -15.36
C VAL A 55 -8.21 8.12 -16.34
N ASP A 56 -7.56 7.88 -17.49
CA ASP A 56 -7.33 8.90 -18.52
C ASP A 56 -8.65 9.45 -19.12
N ALA A 57 -9.75 8.70 -19.03
CA ALA A 57 -11.07 9.13 -19.49
C ALA A 57 -11.84 9.98 -18.46
N ILE A 58 -11.40 10.02 -17.19
CA ILE A 58 -12.06 10.79 -16.14
C ILE A 58 -11.79 12.28 -16.37
N GLN A 59 -12.86 13.05 -16.51
CA GLN A 59 -12.78 14.51 -16.57
C GLN A 59 -12.74 15.08 -15.15
N PRO A 60 -11.68 15.81 -14.76
CA PRO A 60 -11.64 16.50 -13.47
C PRO A 60 -12.78 17.52 -13.38
N ILE A 61 -13.28 17.74 -12.17
CA ILE A 61 -14.23 18.83 -11.93
C ILE A 61 -13.47 20.15 -12.13
N GLU A 62 -13.94 20.99 -13.06
CA GLU A 62 -13.45 22.36 -13.16
C GLU A 62 -13.93 23.13 -11.93
N HIS A 63 -12.99 23.59 -11.10
CA HIS A 63 -13.30 24.55 -10.06
C HIS A 63 -13.56 25.90 -10.74
N ALA A 64 -14.82 26.34 -10.75
CA ALA A 64 -15.15 27.72 -11.06
C ALA A 64 -14.53 28.63 -9.99
N SER A 65 -13.56 29.44 -10.39
CA SER A 65 -12.96 30.52 -9.60
C SER A 65 -13.97 31.60 -9.26
#